data_AF-A0A7S3AE87-F1
#
_entry.id   AF-A0A7S3AE87-F1
#
_cell.length_a   1.000
_cell.length_b   1.000
_cell.length_c   1.000
_cell.angle_alpha   90.00
_cell.angle_beta   90.00
_cell.angle_gamma   90.00
#
_symmetry.space_group_name_H-M   'P 1'
#
loop_
_entity.id
_entity.type
_entity.pdbx_description
1 polymer ?
#
loop_
_entity_poly.entity_id
_entity_poly.type
_entity_poly.pdbx_seq_one_letter_code
_entity_poly.pdbx_strand_id
1 'polypeptide(L)'
;LAELDFLNQPELLVNLVTQSNERASRRSGRNKHMALITEITSEWMQYMIDRKFPPLTPHHTQAFTVMMMVRCFEEYLGRTARNQQGGSKLRVKAFIAQLATGEGKSIVIAMLAVFMVRLHGLTVHVLENNEGLLERDYKTNAPFYKRFGIVSDLGVNGLNNKDAKIIYC
;
A
#
# COMPACT_ATOMS: atom_id res chain seq x y z
N LEU A 1 9.98 15.85 -28.87
CA LEU A 1 11.09 15.25 -28.09
C LEU A 1 10.81 15.56 -26.63
N ALA A 2 10.98 14.60 -25.72
CA ALA A 2 10.73 14.86 -24.30
C ALA A 2 11.79 15.85 -23.78
N GLU A 3 11.36 16.98 -23.23
CA GLU A 3 12.23 18.04 -22.71
C GLU A 3 12.84 17.70 -21.34
N LEU A 4 12.37 16.62 -20.71
CA LEU A 4 12.74 16.22 -19.35
C LEU A 4 13.71 15.04 -19.37
N ASP A 5 14.87 15.22 -18.73
CA ASP A 5 15.90 14.20 -18.58
C ASP A 5 15.66 13.39 -17.29
N PHE A 6 14.86 12.34 -17.41
CA PHE A 6 14.58 11.44 -16.29
C PHE A 6 15.72 10.48 -15.95
N LEU A 7 16.75 10.38 -16.79
CA LEU A 7 17.90 9.52 -16.52
C LEU A 7 18.85 10.16 -15.51
N ASN A 8 19.08 11.47 -15.66
CA ASN A 8 19.95 12.22 -14.77
C ASN A 8 19.21 12.96 -13.64
N GLN A 9 17.88 13.12 -13.76
CA GLN A 9 17.04 13.79 -12.75
C GLN A 9 15.75 12.98 -12.47
N PRO A 10 15.86 11.78 -11.86
CA PRO A 10 14.72 10.89 -11.62
C PRO A 10 13.64 11.52 -10.73
N GLU A 11 13.98 12.51 -9.90
CA GLU A 11 13.05 13.26 -9.04
C GLU A 11 12.02 14.05 -9.86
N LEU A 12 12.33 14.43 -11.10
CA LEU A 12 11.37 15.11 -11.98
C LEU A 12 10.14 14.22 -12.27
N LEU A 13 10.34 12.91 -12.33
CA LEU A 13 9.23 11.97 -12.53
C LEU A 13 8.35 11.87 -11.28
N VAL A 14 8.96 11.87 -10.09
CA VAL A 14 8.24 11.91 -8.81
C VAL A 14 7.43 13.20 -8.69
N ASN A 15 8.04 14.34 -9.04
CA ASN A 15 7.39 15.65 -9.04
C ASN A 15 6.21 15.69 -10.03
N LEU A 16 6.34 15.08 -11.20
CA LEU A 16 5.23 15.01 -12.17
C LEU A 16 4.02 14.26 -11.59
N VAL A 17 4.25 13.11 -10.95
CA VAL A 17 3.18 12.32 -10.31
C VAL A 17 2.57 13.09 -9.13
N THR A 18 3.40 13.74 -8.32
CA THR A 18 2.97 14.57 -7.18
C THR A 18 2.14 15.76 -7.63
N GLN A 19 2.55 16.47 -8.69
CA GLN A 19 1.77 17.57 -9.26
C GLN A 19 0.44 17.10 -9.85
N SER A 20 0.37 15.90 -10.42
CA SER A 20 -0.90 15.29 -10.83
C SER A 20 -1.83 15.12 -9.63
N ASN A 21 -1.29 14.76 -8.47
CA ASN A 21 -2.03 14.72 -7.21
C ASN A 21 -2.61 16.10 -6.86
N GLU A 22 -1.78 17.14 -6.84
CA GLU A 22 -2.21 18.50 -6.48
C GLU A 22 -3.25 19.08 -7.44
N ARG A 23 -3.04 18.91 -8.76
CA ARG A 23 -3.97 19.40 -9.80
C ARG A 23 -5.35 18.77 -9.68
N ALA A 24 -5.41 17.47 -9.40
CA ALA A 24 -6.68 16.78 -9.22
C ALA A 24 -7.37 17.10 -7.88
N SER A 25 -6.62 17.46 -6.83
CA SER A 25 -7.22 17.94 -5.56
C SER A 25 -7.89 19.30 -5.68
N ARG A 26 -7.49 20.13 -6.66
CA ARG A 26 -8.13 21.42 -6.97
C ARG A 26 -9.45 21.30 -7.75
N ARG A 27 -9.72 20.12 -8.34
CA ARG A 27 -11.01 19.82 -8.98
C ARG A 27 -11.95 19.22 -7.92
N SER A 28 -13.12 19.83 -7.73
CA SER A 28 -14.14 19.31 -6.82
C SER A 28 -14.48 17.85 -7.14
N GLY A 29 -14.47 16.95 -6.13
CA GLY A 29 -14.90 15.56 -6.26
C GLY A 29 -13.81 14.47 -6.38
N ARG A 30 -12.60 14.68 -5.86
CA ARG A 30 -11.53 13.67 -5.95
C ARG A 30 -11.87 12.38 -5.17
N ASN A 31 -11.76 11.24 -5.84
CA ASN A 31 -11.85 9.91 -5.23
C ASN A 31 -10.67 9.68 -4.27
N LYS A 32 -10.95 9.45 -2.97
CA LYS A 32 -9.96 9.19 -1.92
C LYS A 32 -8.97 8.07 -2.25
N HIS A 33 -9.40 7.04 -2.97
CA HIS A 33 -8.53 5.94 -3.40
C HIS A 33 -7.50 6.40 -4.43
N MET A 34 -7.95 7.25 -5.35
CA MET A 34 -7.06 7.83 -6.35
C MET A 34 -6.11 8.84 -5.72
N ALA A 35 -6.48 9.54 -4.65
CA ALA A 35 -5.55 10.34 -3.85
C ALA A 35 -4.44 9.47 -3.27
N LEU A 36 -4.83 8.41 -2.57
CA LEU A 36 -3.88 7.58 -1.86
C LEU A 36 -2.99 6.73 -2.78
N ILE A 37 -3.49 6.20 -3.90
CA ILE A 37 -2.65 5.45 -4.85
C ILE A 37 -1.58 6.35 -5.50
N THR A 38 -1.91 7.62 -5.78
CA THR A 38 -0.94 8.59 -6.33
C THR A 38 0.12 8.95 -5.29
N GLU A 39 -0.28 9.17 -4.04
CA GLU A 39 0.64 9.38 -2.92
C GLU A 39 1.58 8.17 -2.73
N ILE A 40 1.01 6.96 -2.65
CA ILE A 40 1.77 5.71 -2.53
C ILE A 40 2.75 5.52 -3.69
N THR A 41 2.32 5.82 -4.92
CA THR A 41 3.16 5.71 -6.11
C THR A 41 4.34 6.69 -6.04
N SER A 42 4.09 7.94 -5.63
CA SER A 42 5.13 8.97 -5.52
C SER A 42 6.17 8.60 -4.46
N GLU A 43 5.70 8.17 -3.28
CA GLU A 43 6.58 7.70 -2.20
C GLU A 43 7.35 6.44 -2.57
N TRP A 44 6.74 5.52 -3.35
CA TRP A 44 7.43 4.34 -3.84
C TRP A 44 8.56 4.70 -4.80
N MET A 45 8.29 5.60 -5.74
CA MET A 45 9.30 6.06 -6.69
C MET A 45 10.45 6.78 -5.97
N GLN A 46 10.14 7.64 -5.00
CA GLN A 46 11.16 8.28 -4.16
C GLN A 46 11.96 7.23 -3.37
N TYR A 47 11.28 6.23 -2.82
CA TYR A 47 11.93 5.12 -2.11
C TYR A 47 12.90 4.34 -3.00
N MET A 48 12.59 4.17 -4.29
CA MET A 48 13.47 3.54 -5.26
C MET A 48 14.71 4.38 -5.55
N ILE A 49 14.55 5.71 -5.73
CA ILE A 49 15.66 6.66 -5.92
C ILE A 49 16.62 6.59 -4.74
N ASP A 50 16.09 6.65 -3.51
CA ASP A 50 16.90 6.63 -2.29
C ASP A 50 17.71 5.33 -2.14
N ARG A 51 17.26 4.25 -2.81
CA ARG A 51 17.95 2.95 -2.87
C ARG A 51 18.82 2.78 -4.12
N LYS A 52 19.00 3.84 -4.92
CA LYS A 52 19.77 3.86 -6.18
C LYS A 52 19.19 2.94 -7.26
N PHE A 53 17.87 2.77 -7.27
CA PHE A 53 17.14 2.10 -8.34
C PHE A 53 16.38 3.13 -9.20
N PRO A 54 16.08 2.80 -10.47
CA PRO A 54 15.20 3.63 -11.28
C PRO A 54 13.83 3.84 -10.60
N PRO A 55 13.23 5.05 -10.68
CA PRO A 55 11.94 5.40 -10.06
C PRO A 55 10.76 4.79 -10.83
N LEU A 56 10.70 3.45 -10.91
CA LEU A 56 9.62 2.76 -11.59
C LEU A 56 8.33 2.90 -10.80
N THR A 57 7.24 3.25 -11.47
CA THR A 57 5.90 3.15 -10.89
C THR A 57 5.56 1.68 -10.62
N PRO A 58 4.69 1.38 -9.64
CA PRO A 58 4.11 0.05 -9.54
C PRO A 58 3.53 -0.40 -10.88
N HIS A 59 3.75 -1.66 -11.25
CA HIS A 59 3.21 -2.20 -12.50
C HIS A 59 1.68 -2.17 -12.46
N HIS A 60 1.05 -2.12 -13.63
CA HIS A 60 -0.41 -2.10 -13.73
C HIS A 60 -1.05 -3.27 -12.98
N THR A 61 -0.50 -4.49 -13.10
CA THR A 61 -0.96 -5.68 -12.37
C THR A 61 -0.97 -5.44 -10.86
N GLN A 62 0.06 -4.80 -10.31
CA GLN A 62 0.19 -4.52 -8.88
C GLN A 62 -0.86 -3.49 -8.44
N ALA A 63 -0.95 -2.36 -9.17
CA ALA A 63 -1.88 -1.28 -8.87
C ALA A 63 -3.35 -1.75 -8.97
N PHE A 64 -3.70 -2.49 -10.02
CA PHE A 64 -5.04 -3.05 -10.18
C PHE A 64 -5.37 -4.06 -9.08
N THR A 65 -4.44 -4.94 -8.73
CA THR A 65 -4.64 -5.90 -7.64
C THR A 65 -4.97 -5.20 -6.33
N VAL A 66 -4.16 -4.20 -5.94
CA VAL A 66 -4.38 -3.42 -4.72
C VAL A 66 -5.74 -2.73 -4.75
N MET A 67 -6.07 -2.03 -5.84
CA MET A 67 -7.33 -1.29 -5.95
C MET A 67 -8.56 -2.21 -5.92
N MET A 68 -8.50 -3.38 -6.56
CA MET A 68 -9.56 -4.39 -6.52
C MET A 68 -9.73 -4.95 -5.10
N MET A 69 -8.63 -5.27 -4.42
CA MET A 69 -8.67 -5.77 -3.04
C MET A 69 -9.25 -4.74 -2.07
N VAL A 70 -8.80 -3.48 -2.15
CA VAL A 70 -9.33 -2.38 -1.34
C VAL A 70 -10.82 -2.22 -1.58
N ARG A 71 -11.27 -2.19 -2.84
CA ARG A 71 -12.69 -2.08 -3.16
C ARG A 71 -13.52 -3.25 -2.61
N CYS A 72 -13.03 -4.48 -2.76
CA CYS A 72 -13.68 -5.68 -2.22
C CYS A 72 -13.83 -5.59 -0.70
N PHE A 73 -12.78 -5.13 -0.02
CA PHE A 73 -12.74 -5.00 1.43
C PHE A 73 -13.68 -3.89 1.93
N GLU A 74 -13.73 -2.74 1.25
CA GLU A 74 -14.68 -1.67 1.56
C GLU A 74 -16.14 -2.12 1.46
N GLU A 75 -16.47 -2.89 0.41
CA GLU A 75 -17.82 -3.43 0.27
C GLU A 75 -18.17 -4.37 1.41
N TYR A 76 -17.20 -5.13 1.91
CA TYR A 76 -17.36 -6.00 3.06
C TYR A 76 -17.55 -5.21 4.37
N LEU A 77 -16.69 -4.22 4.63
CA LEU A 77 -16.82 -3.35 5.81
C LEU A 77 -18.17 -2.62 5.83
N GLY A 78 -18.59 -2.06 4.69
CA GLY A 78 -19.86 -1.35 4.57
C GLY A 78 -21.11 -2.25 4.71
N ARG A 79 -21.01 -3.54 4.38
CA ARG A 79 -22.09 -4.52 4.66
C ARG A 79 -22.13 -4.90 6.13
N THR A 80 -20.97 -5.09 6.75
CA THR A 80 -20.86 -5.43 8.17
C THR A 80 -21.44 -4.31 9.04
N ALA A 81 -21.12 -3.05 8.74
CA ALA A 81 -21.69 -1.90 9.44
C ALA A 81 -23.23 -1.85 9.34
N ARG A 82 -23.81 -2.21 8.18
CA ARG A 82 -25.27 -2.26 7.99
C ARG A 82 -25.93 -3.45 8.69
N ASN A 83 -25.24 -4.59 8.76
CA ASN A 83 -25.77 -5.81 9.36
C ASN A 83 -25.65 -5.87 10.89
N GLN A 84 -24.94 -4.93 11.54
CA GLN A 84 -24.89 -4.85 13.02
C GLN A 84 -26.27 -4.54 13.65
N GLN A 85 -27.28 -4.16 12.86
CA GLN A 85 -28.68 -4.01 13.32
C GLN A 85 -29.51 -5.30 13.25
N GLY A 86 -28.97 -6.42 12.76
CA GLY A 86 -29.68 -7.69 12.70
C GLY A 86 -28.71 -8.86 12.73
N GLY A 87 -28.68 -9.59 13.86
CA GLY A 87 -27.76 -10.69 14.12
C GLY A 87 -27.62 -11.65 12.94
N SER A 88 -26.49 -11.56 12.24
CA SER A 88 -26.18 -12.39 11.09
C SER A 88 -24.70 -12.73 11.10
N LYS A 89 -24.44 -14.04 11.14
CA LYS A 89 -23.12 -14.70 11.11
C LYS A 89 -22.17 -13.98 10.15
N LEU A 90 -21.00 -13.58 10.65
CA LEU A 90 -19.93 -12.93 9.89
C LEU A 90 -19.48 -13.85 8.73
N ARG A 91 -20.02 -13.63 7.52
CA ARG A 91 -19.63 -14.40 6.34
C ARG A 91 -18.33 -13.81 5.79
N VAL A 92 -17.18 -14.29 6.28
CA VAL A 92 -15.86 -13.88 5.82
C VAL A 92 -15.78 -14.08 4.31
N LYS A 93 -15.53 -12.99 3.56
CA LYS A 93 -15.16 -13.07 2.16
C LYS A 93 -13.65 -12.92 2.08
N ALA A 94 -12.98 -13.96 1.61
CA ALA A 94 -11.57 -13.89 1.25
C ALA A 94 -11.44 -13.38 -0.19
N PHE A 95 -10.44 -12.54 -0.45
CA PHE A 95 -9.98 -12.23 -1.80
C PHE A 95 -8.63 -12.94 -1.98
N ILE A 96 -8.52 -13.75 -3.03
CA ILE A 96 -7.27 -14.45 -3.36
C ILE A 96 -6.73 -13.84 -4.66
N ALA A 97 -5.55 -13.22 -4.58
CA ALA A 97 -4.84 -12.70 -5.74
C ALA A 97 -3.72 -13.69 -6.13
N GLN A 98 -3.82 -14.29 -7.31
CA GLN A 98 -2.76 -15.15 -7.85
C GLN A 98 -1.80 -14.30 -8.69
N LEU A 99 -0.58 -14.11 -8.17
CA LEU A 99 0.49 -13.37 -8.83
C LEU A 99 1.67 -14.31 -9.07
N ALA A 100 2.17 -14.35 -10.31
CA ALA A 100 3.32 -15.15 -10.67
C ALA A 100 4.58 -14.73 -9.88
N THR A 101 5.58 -15.61 -9.84
CA THR A 101 6.90 -15.25 -9.27
C THR A 101 7.52 -14.14 -10.10
N GLY A 102 8.09 -13.13 -9.45
CA GLY A 102 8.63 -11.94 -10.12
C GLY A 102 7.65 -10.78 -10.32
N GLU A 103 6.33 -11.00 -10.21
CA GLU A 103 5.31 -9.95 -10.40
C GLU A 103 5.27 -8.88 -9.28
N GLY A 104 6.13 -9.00 -8.26
CA GLY A 104 6.16 -8.05 -7.14
C GLY A 104 5.04 -8.25 -6.12
N LYS A 105 4.84 -9.47 -5.62
CA LYS A 105 3.91 -9.73 -4.52
C LYS A 105 4.18 -8.88 -3.27
N SER A 106 5.46 -8.67 -2.93
CA SER A 106 5.85 -7.92 -1.73
C SER A 106 5.41 -6.44 -1.80
N ILE A 107 5.53 -5.79 -2.98
CA ILE A 107 5.04 -4.42 -3.15
C ILE A 107 3.51 -4.35 -3.07
N VAL A 108 2.79 -5.33 -3.61
CA VAL A 108 1.32 -5.40 -3.46
C VAL A 108 0.92 -5.47 -2.00
N ILE A 109 1.60 -6.31 -1.20
CA ILE A 109 1.38 -6.43 0.25
C ILE A 109 1.64 -5.10 0.94
N ALA A 110 2.78 -4.45 0.65
CA ALA A 110 3.15 -3.17 1.25
C ALA A 110 2.16 -2.05 0.93
N MET A 111 1.77 -1.91 -0.34
CA MET A 111 0.78 -0.94 -0.78
C MET A 111 -0.59 -1.20 -0.13
N LEU A 112 -1.03 -2.45 -0.10
CA LEU A 112 -2.29 -2.83 0.52
C LEU A 112 -2.30 -2.51 2.02
N ALA A 113 -1.19 -2.78 2.73
CA ALA A 113 -1.08 -2.48 4.14
C ALA A 113 -1.22 -0.97 4.41
N VAL A 114 -0.52 -0.12 3.65
CA VAL A 114 -0.66 1.35 3.74
C VAL A 114 -2.10 1.77 3.46
N PHE A 115 -2.74 1.20 2.45
CA PHE A 115 -4.14 1.48 2.11
C PHE A 115 -5.09 1.21 3.29
N MET A 116 -4.98 0.03 3.90
CA MET A 116 -5.86 -0.37 5.00
C MET A 116 -5.66 0.48 6.24
N VAL A 117 -4.41 0.82 6.58
CA VAL A 117 -4.12 1.71 7.69
C VAL A 117 -4.66 3.12 7.43
N ARG A 118 -4.38 3.70 6.26
CA ARG A 118 -4.70 5.11 5.96
C ARG A 118 -6.18 5.36 5.68
N LEU A 119 -6.88 4.44 5.01
CA LEU A 119 -8.30 4.64 4.69
C LEU A 119 -9.24 4.11 5.76
N HIS A 120 -8.83 3.11 6.54
CA HIS A 120 -9.72 2.40 7.46
C HIS A 120 -9.22 2.38 8.91
N GLY A 121 -8.00 2.84 9.19
CA GLY A 121 -7.44 2.85 10.55
C GLY A 121 -7.18 1.45 11.12
N LEU A 122 -7.17 0.43 10.25
CA LEU A 122 -7.02 -0.96 10.67
C LEU A 122 -5.57 -1.35 10.91
N THR A 123 -5.36 -2.24 11.85
CA THR A 123 -4.08 -2.95 12.00
C THR A 123 -4.00 -4.07 10.96
N VAL A 124 -2.86 -4.17 10.28
CA VAL A 124 -2.61 -5.15 9.22
C VAL A 124 -1.56 -6.14 9.70
N HIS A 125 -1.85 -7.43 9.55
CA HIS A 125 -0.93 -8.51 9.87
C HIS A 125 -0.47 -9.15 8.56
N VAL A 126 0.84 -9.13 8.30
CA VAL A 126 1.46 -9.78 7.14
C VAL A 126 1.99 -11.12 7.61
N LEU A 127 1.38 -12.19 7.11
CA LEU A 127 1.71 -13.56 7.51
C LEU A 127 2.69 -14.20 6.53
N GLU A 128 3.80 -14.72 7.02
CA GLU A 128 4.78 -15.48 6.23
C GLU A 128 5.33 -16.64 7.08
N ASN A 129 5.38 -17.84 6.50
CA ASN A 129 5.80 -19.03 7.24
C ASN A 129 7.31 -19.25 7.22
N ASN A 130 8.02 -18.54 6.34
CA ASN A 130 9.47 -18.55 6.28
C ASN A 130 10.05 -17.31 6.98
N GLU A 131 10.69 -17.51 8.13
CA GLU A 131 11.28 -16.43 8.93
C GLU A 131 12.25 -15.55 8.12
N GLY A 132 13.07 -16.14 7.25
CA GLY A 132 14.00 -15.38 6.41
C GLY A 132 13.30 -14.50 5.36
N LEU A 133 12.19 -14.96 4.78
CA LEU A 133 11.37 -14.15 3.87
C LEU A 133 10.62 -13.06 4.65
N LEU A 134 10.09 -13.37 5.83
CA LEU A 134 9.39 -12.43 6.71
C LEU A 134 10.32 -11.27 7.10
N GLU A 135 11.52 -11.59 7.59
CA GLU A 135 12.53 -10.59 7.97
C GLU A 135 12.99 -9.75 6.79
N ARG A 136 13.25 -10.39 5.63
CA ARG A 136 13.67 -9.68 4.42
C ARG A 136 12.59 -8.69 3.97
N ASP A 137 11.34 -9.12 3.90
CA ASP A 137 10.24 -8.30 3.45
C ASP A 137 9.96 -7.18 4.44
N TYR A 138 9.98 -7.47 5.74
CA TYR A 138 9.86 -6.44 6.78
C TYR A 138 10.97 -5.40 6.68
N LYS A 139 12.25 -5.82 6.63
CA LYS A 139 13.40 -4.92 6.50
C LYS A 139 13.32 -4.06 5.23
N THR A 140 12.77 -4.63 4.15
CA THR A 140 12.57 -3.93 2.88
C THR A 140 11.42 -2.93 2.95
N ASN A 141 10.33 -3.23 3.67
CA ASN A 141 9.11 -2.43 3.62
C ASN A 141 8.95 -1.47 4.81
N ALA A 142 9.60 -1.71 5.95
CA ALA A 142 9.55 -0.83 7.13
C ALA A 142 9.97 0.63 6.82
N PRO A 143 11.05 0.89 6.06
CA PRO A 143 11.38 2.26 5.66
C PRO A 143 10.32 2.91 4.77
N PHE A 144 9.59 2.11 3.98
CA PHE A 144 8.50 2.59 3.15
C PHE A 144 7.27 2.96 4.00
N TYR A 145 6.89 2.13 4.99
CA TYR A 145 5.80 2.45 5.92
C TYR A 145 6.06 3.73 6.72
N LYS A 146 7.31 3.94 7.14
CA LYS A 146 7.75 5.14 7.86
C LYS A 146 7.47 6.44 7.10
N ARG A 147 7.51 6.42 5.75
CA ARG A 147 7.20 7.60 4.92
C ARG A 147 5.76 8.08 5.07
N PHE A 148 4.85 7.18 5.42
CA PHE A 148 3.45 7.49 5.71
C PHE A 148 3.18 7.75 7.19
N GLY A 149 4.23 7.84 8.03
CA GLY A 149 4.11 7.96 9.49
C GLY A 149 3.55 6.71 10.16
N ILE A 150 3.58 5.55 9.48
CA ILE A 150 3.02 4.30 10.00
C ILE A 150 4.10 3.58 10.80
N VAL A 151 3.81 3.31 12.08
CA VAL A 151 4.62 2.44 12.93
C VAL A 151 4.38 1.00 12.51
N SER A 152 5.46 0.29 12.17
CA SER A 152 5.45 -1.13 11.83
C SER A 152 6.39 -1.92 12.72
N ASP A 153 6.11 -3.20 12.91
CA ASP A 153 6.91 -4.08 13.77
C ASP A 153 6.95 -5.53 13.25
N LEU A 154 7.78 -6.37 13.86
CA LEU A 154 8.07 -7.74 13.45
C LEU A 154 7.98 -8.73 14.63
N GLY A 155 7.40 -9.89 14.36
CA GLY A 155 7.35 -11.05 15.25
C GLY A 155 6.48 -10.84 16.50
N VAL A 156 6.73 -11.65 17.52
CA VAL A 156 5.98 -11.66 18.78
C VAL A 156 6.07 -10.31 19.51
N ASN A 157 7.20 -9.61 19.38
CA ASN A 157 7.35 -8.27 19.94
C ASN A 157 6.40 -7.27 19.28
N GLY A 158 6.23 -7.36 17.96
CA GLY A 158 5.27 -6.54 17.22
C GLY A 158 3.82 -6.78 17.61
N LEU A 159 3.44 -8.01 17.95
CA LEU A 159 2.09 -8.32 18.45
C LEU A 159 1.77 -7.63 19.79
N ASN A 160 2.79 -7.33 20.59
CA ASN A 160 2.65 -6.63 21.86
C ASN A 160 2.78 -5.11 21.73
N ASN A 161 3.21 -4.61 20.56
CA ASN A 161 3.36 -3.20 20.28
C ASN A 161 2.00 -2.58 19.90
N LYS A 162 1.39 -1.85 20.85
CA LYS A 162 0.07 -1.22 20.65
C LYS A 162 0.07 -0.08 19.63
N ASP A 163 1.23 0.49 19.34
CA ASP A 163 1.38 1.58 18.38
C ASP A 163 1.56 1.07 16.95
N ALA A 164 2.00 -0.19 16.79
CA ALA A 164 2.20 -0.80 15.48
C ALA A 164 0.87 -1.00 14.76
N LYS A 165 0.79 -0.47 13.53
CA LYS A 165 -0.35 -0.65 12.62
C LYS A 165 -0.09 -1.66 11.52
N ILE A 166 1.16 -2.02 11.29
CA ILE A 166 1.55 -3.09 10.36
C ILE A 166 2.49 -4.04 11.10
N ILE A 167 2.10 -5.30 11.24
CA ILE A 167 2.86 -6.30 12.00
C ILE A 167 3.17 -7.45 11.05
N TYR A 168 4.45 -7.79 10.93
CA TYR A 168 4.91 -8.97 10.21
C TYR A 168 4.99 -10.14 11.20
N CYS A 169 4.24 -11.22 11.00
CA CYS A 169 4.17 -12.35 11.94
C CYS A 169 3.92 -13.72 11.31
#